data_AF-A0A4U9UKL6-F1
#
_entry.id   AF-A0A4U9UKL6-F1
#
_cell.length_a   1.000
_cell.length_b   1.000
_cell.length_c   1.000
_cell.angle_alpha   90.00
_cell.angle_beta   90.00
_cell.angle_gamma   90.00
#
_symmetry.space_group_name_H-M   'P 1'
#
loop_
_entity.id
_entity.type
_entity.pdbx_description
1 polymer ?
#
loop_
_entity_poly.entity_id
_entity_poly.type
_entity_poly.pdbx_seq_one_letter_code
_entity_poly.pdbx_strand_id
1 'polypeptide(L)'
;MPSLAAAAGLTGSPQRKKLLQQGIIDHQTWKTIGLYWAFGRLIANSDMHQGNLSFLRTEQWPMVLAPLYDMLPMAFAPANSGNMRETAVEIRLGNEVNGPIWRQAELMAVEFWQRTAQHPQISESFRAIAAQMLVQLQALNDRIQRLA
;
A
#
# COMPACT_ATOMS: atom_id res chain seq x y z
N MET A 1 1.33 5.32 -31.28
CA MET A 1 1.87 5.62 -29.93
C MET A 1 0.72 5.54 -28.94
N PRO A 2 0.74 4.64 -27.94
CA PRO A 2 -0.24 4.73 -26.87
C PRO A 2 -0.01 6.07 -26.15
N SER A 3 -1.07 6.87 -26.03
CA SER A 3 -1.04 8.09 -25.23
C SER A 3 -0.60 7.75 -23.81
N LEU A 4 0.51 8.34 -23.36
CA LEU A 4 1.00 8.27 -21.97
C LEU A 4 0.16 9.12 -21.00
N ALA A 5 -0.92 9.75 -21.49
CA ALA A 5 -1.81 10.52 -20.63
C ALA A 5 -2.57 9.57 -19.68
N ALA A 6 -2.15 9.61 -18.41
CA ALA A 6 -2.89 9.12 -17.25
C ALA A 6 -3.08 7.60 -17.14
N ALA A 7 -1.99 6.88 -16.93
CA ALA A 7 -2.05 5.61 -16.20
C ALA A 7 -1.07 5.68 -15.03
N ALA A 8 -1.41 5.32 -13.80
CA ALA A 8 -2.63 4.89 -13.13
C ALA A 8 -2.19 4.71 -11.66
N GLY A 9 -3.11 4.71 -10.70
CA GLY A 9 -2.75 4.66 -9.27
C GLY A 9 -2.07 3.44 -8.74
N LEU A 10 -2.00 3.38 -7.41
CA LEU A 10 -1.80 2.16 -6.63
C LEU A 10 -2.96 1.22 -6.95
N THR A 11 -2.83 0.56 -8.08
CA THR A 11 -3.97 0.09 -8.82
C THR A 11 -4.29 -1.29 -8.35
N GLY A 12 -5.55 -1.52 -8.02
CA GLY A 12 -6.05 -2.87 -7.85
C GLY A 12 -5.75 -3.74 -9.07
N SER A 13 -6.06 -5.03 -8.97
CA SER A 13 -5.74 -6.01 -10.01
C SER A 13 -6.09 -5.61 -11.46
N PRO A 14 -7.18 -4.89 -11.79
CA PRO A 14 -7.56 -4.63 -13.18
C PRO A 14 -6.63 -3.67 -13.91
N GLN A 15 -6.23 -2.54 -13.31
CA GLN A 15 -5.46 -1.53 -14.05
C GLN A 15 -3.99 -1.93 -14.19
N ARG A 16 -3.36 -2.58 -13.20
CA ARG A 16 -1.99 -3.13 -13.34
C ARG A 16 -1.91 -4.15 -14.46
N LYS A 17 -2.94 -5.00 -14.61
CA LYS A 17 -3.03 -5.97 -15.70
C LYS A 17 -3.06 -5.28 -17.06
N LYS A 18 -3.79 -4.17 -17.18
CA LYS A 18 -3.83 -3.37 -18.41
C LYS A 18 -2.45 -2.79 -18.77
N LEU A 19 -1.74 -2.22 -17.79
CA LEU A 19 -0.38 -1.69 -18.00
C LEU A 19 0.60 -2.76 -18.51
N LEU A 20 0.53 -3.97 -17.92
CA LEU A 20 1.35 -5.10 -18.35
C LEU A 20 1.00 -5.56 -19.77
N GLN A 21 -0.29 -5.69 -20.08
CA GLN A 21 -0.77 -6.07 -21.42
C GLN A 21 -0.40 -5.05 -22.51
N GLN A 22 -0.26 -3.77 -22.14
CA GLN A 22 0.16 -2.71 -23.04
C GLN A 22 1.69 -2.61 -23.19
N GLY A 23 2.46 -3.44 -22.49
CA GLY A 23 3.93 -3.37 -22.48
C GLY A 23 4.48 -2.13 -21.78
N ILE A 24 3.63 -1.40 -21.04
CA ILE A 24 4.03 -0.18 -20.31
C ILE A 24 4.92 -0.55 -19.13
N ILE A 25 4.60 -1.64 -18.46
CA ILE A 25 5.36 -2.22 -17.36
C ILE A 25 5.73 -3.66 -17.68
N ASP A 26 6.79 -4.16 -17.08
CA ASP A 26 7.12 -5.58 -17.08
C ASP A 26 6.49 -6.33 -15.90
N HIS A 27 6.70 -7.65 -15.87
CA HIS A 27 6.22 -8.51 -14.79
C HIS A 27 6.81 -8.15 -13.43
N GLN A 28 8.06 -7.66 -13.39
CA GLN A 28 8.70 -7.29 -12.14
C GLN A 28 8.03 -6.05 -11.54
N THR A 29 7.82 -5.02 -12.35
CA THR A 29 7.10 -3.80 -11.98
C THR A 29 5.66 -4.10 -11.60
N TRP A 30 4.99 -5.03 -12.30
CA TRP A 30 3.64 -5.49 -11.93
C TRP A 30 3.60 -6.08 -10.51
N LYS A 31 4.59 -6.90 -10.14
CA LYS A 31 4.72 -7.44 -8.76
C LYS A 31 5.02 -6.34 -7.75
N THR A 32 5.90 -5.40 -8.08
CA THR A 32 6.25 -4.26 -7.20
C THR A 32 5.03 -3.38 -6.91
N ILE A 33 4.24 -3.01 -7.91
CA ILE A 33 2.99 -2.25 -7.69
C ILE A 33 1.98 -3.12 -6.91
N GLY A 34 1.99 -4.42 -7.16
CA GLY A 34 1.41 -5.48 -6.32
C GLY A 34 1.64 -5.25 -4.83
N LEU A 35 2.93 -5.28 -4.48
CA LEU A 35 3.45 -5.14 -3.13
C LEU A 35 3.09 -3.79 -2.51
N TYR A 36 3.27 -2.68 -3.24
CA TYR A 36 3.00 -1.34 -2.73
C TYR A 36 1.53 -1.14 -2.38
N TRP A 37 0.63 -1.63 -3.24
CA TRP A 37 -0.79 -1.62 -2.96
C TRP A 37 -1.12 -2.44 -1.69
N ALA A 38 -0.58 -3.66 -1.60
CA ALA A 38 -0.84 -4.54 -0.46
C ALA A 38 -0.30 -3.93 0.85
N PHE A 39 0.91 -3.38 0.83
CA PHE A 39 1.50 -2.66 1.95
C PHE A 39 0.62 -1.47 2.37
N GLY A 40 0.19 -0.65 1.42
CA GLY A 40 -0.72 0.46 1.66
C GLY A 40 -2.03 0.03 2.33
N ARG A 41 -2.62 -1.11 1.94
CA ARG A 41 -3.80 -1.68 2.62
C ARG A 41 -3.50 -2.04 4.08
N LEU A 42 -2.36 -2.67 4.36
CA LEU A 42 -2.00 -3.12 5.71
C LEU A 42 -1.61 -1.97 6.64
N ILE A 43 -1.18 -0.83 6.10
CA ILE A 43 -0.97 0.40 6.88
C ILE A 43 -2.20 1.31 6.91
N ALA A 44 -3.38 0.83 6.50
CA ALA A 44 -4.61 1.62 6.45
C ALA A 44 -4.48 2.93 5.62
N ASN A 45 -3.73 2.87 4.52
CA ASN A 45 -3.76 3.94 3.53
C ASN A 45 -5.10 3.88 2.78
N SER A 46 -6.01 4.80 3.13
CA SER A 46 -7.30 4.96 2.46
C SER A 46 -7.23 5.83 1.21
N ASP A 47 -6.10 6.48 0.95
CA ASP A 47 -5.88 7.40 -0.17
C ASP A 47 -4.84 6.87 -1.16
N MET A 48 -5.17 5.74 -1.78
CA MET A 48 -4.31 5.06 -2.76
C MET A 48 -4.81 5.31 -4.18
N HIS A 49 -5.00 6.59 -4.52
CA HIS A 49 -5.58 7.01 -5.79
C HIS A 49 -4.57 7.06 -6.94
N GLN A 50 -5.00 7.60 -8.09
CA GLN A 50 -4.21 7.57 -9.32
C GLN A 50 -2.91 8.39 -9.32
N GLY A 51 -2.89 9.50 -8.61
CA GLY A 51 -1.72 10.37 -8.51
C GLY A 51 -0.57 9.84 -7.66
N ASN A 52 -0.75 8.74 -6.92
CA ASN A 52 0.25 8.25 -5.94
C ASN A 52 1.17 7.17 -6.51
N LEU A 53 1.14 6.98 -7.83
CA LEU A 53 2.06 6.11 -8.57
C LEU A 53 2.50 6.83 -9.84
N SER A 54 3.81 6.97 -10.01
CA SER A 54 4.40 7.65 -11.17
C SER A 54 5.48 6.80 -11.81
N PHE A 55 5.77 7.09 -13.08
CA PHE A 55 6.87 6.51 -13.83
C PHE A 55 7.87 7.60 -14.20
N LEU A 56 9.15 7.26 -14.16
CA LEU A 56 10.20 8.13 -14.66
C LEU A 56 10.11 8.18 -16.18
N ARG A 57 10.27 9.38 -16.75
CA ARG A 57 10.26 9.56 -18.19
C ARG A 57 11.53 8.97 -18.79
N THR A 58 11.41 7.81 -19.42
CA THR A 58 12.49 7.13 -20.15
C THR A 58 12.16 7.09 -21.65
N GLU A 59 13.19 7.06 -22.50
CA GLU A 59 13.02 6.84 -23.95
C GLU A 59 12.89 5.33 -24.28
N GLN A 60 13.01 4.48 -23.27
CA GLN A 60 13.02 3.02 -23.36
C GLN A 60 11.80 2.44 -22.64
N TRP A 61 11.22 1.40 -23.23
CA TRP A 61 10.17 0.57 -22.65
C TRP A 61 10.75 -0.76 -22.16
N PRO A 62 10.23 -1.34 -21.07
CA PRO A 62 9.15 -0.86 -20.21
C PRO A 62 9.54 0.39 -19.39
N MET A 63 8.53 1.13 -18.91
CA MET A 63 8.73 2.32 -18.09
C MET A 63 9.31 1.96 -16.72
N VAL A 64 10.18 2.83 -16.21
CA VAL A 64 10.76 2.68 -14.87
C VAL A 64 9.85 3.31 -13.83
N LEU A 65 9.49 2.57 -12.78
CA LEU A 65 8.68 3.08 -11.69
C LEU A 65 9.46 4.16 -10.90
N ALA A 66 8.81 5.29 -10.60
CA ALA A 66 9.37 6.29 -9.72
C ALA A 66 9.48 5.74 -8.27
N PRO A 67 10.37 6.30 -7.42
CA PRO A 67 10.39 5.96 -6.00
C PRO A 67 9.01 6.08 -5.39
N LEU A 68 8.68 5.20 -4.44
CA LEU A 68 7.39 5.23 -3.76
C LEU A 68 7.27 6.50 -2.89
N TYR A 69 6.13 7.19 -3.00
CA TYR A 69 5.82 8.38 -2.21
C TYR A 69 4.37 8.32 -1.72
N ASP A 70 4.02 9.23 -0.80
CA ASP A 70 2.66 9.38 -0.24
C ASP A 70 2.04 8.07 0.27
N MET A 71 2.85 7.32 1.02
CA MET A 71 2.47 6.03 1.59
C MET A 71 2.24 6.17 3.10
N LEU A 72 1.12 6.80 3.45
CA LEU A 72 0.76 7.17 4.81
C LEU A 72 -0.54 6.49 5.26
N PRO A 73 -0.77 6.31 6.58
CA PRO A 73 -1.97 5.67 7.11
C PRO A 73 -3.19 6.64 7.07
N MET A 74 -3.62 6.99 5.87
CA MET A 74 -4.59 8.07 5.63
C MET A 74 -5.99 7.85 6.21
N ALA A 75 -6.32 6.62 6.66
CA ALA A 75 -7.58 6.37 7.38
C ALA A 75 -7.68 7.13 8.72
N PHE A 76 -6.56 7.63 9.24
CA PHE A 76 -6.48 8.41 10.48
C PHE A 76 -6.27 9.91 10.25
N ALA A 77 -6.26 10.36 8.99
CA ALA A 77 -6.25 11.79 8.69
C ALA A 77 -7.49 12.47 9.29
N PRO A 78 -7.40 13.73 9.74
CA PRO A 78 -8.55 14.46 10.24
C PRO A 78 -9.67 14.48 9.19
N ALA A 79 -10.90 14.23 9.62
CA ALA A 79 -12.07 14.45 8.79
C ALA A 79 -12.23 15.95 8.47
N ASN A 80 -13.07 16.29 7.49
CA ASN A 80 -13.40 17.70 7.17
C ASN A 80 -13.95 18.48 8.38
N SER A 81 -14.53 17.80 9.37
CA SER A 81 -14.97 18.40 10.64
C SER A 81 -13.86 18.64 11.66
N GLY A 82 -12.62 18.21 11.37
CA GLY A 82 -11.47 18.22 12.28
C GLY A 82 -11.38 16.99 13.21
N ASN A 83 -12.39 16.12 13.23
CA ASN A 83 -12.39 14.94 14.08
C ASN A 83 -11.33 13.93 13.62
N MET A 84 -10.58 13.38 14.58
CA MET A 84 -9.60 12.32 14.34
C MET A 84 -10.11 11.00 14.90
N ARG A 85 -9.69 9.89 14.29
CA ARG A 85 -9.95 8.56 14.84
C ARG A 85 -9.01 8.27 16.00
N GLU A 86 -9.53 7.66 17.05
CA GLU A 86 -8.76 7.33 18.25
C GLU A 86 -8.46 5.82 18.37
N THR A 87 -9.00 5.00 17.46
CA THR A 87 -8.90 3.54 17.50
C THR A 87 -8.48 2.97 16.16
N ALA A 88 -7.84 1.79 16.21
CA ALA A 88 -7.44 1.04 15.02
C ALA A 88 -8.62 0.75 14.08
N VAL A 89 -8.30 0.56 12.80
CA VAL A 89 -9.28 0.29 11.74
C VAL A 89 -9.18 -1.14 11.26
N GLU A 90 -10.30 -1.70 10.81
CA GLU A 90 -10.31 -3.07 10.30
C GLU A 90 -9.45 -3.23 9.03
N ILE A 91 -8.40 -4.05 9.11
CA ILE A 91 -7.63 -4.48 7.93
C ILE A 91 -8.41 -5.55 7.17
N ARG A 92 -8.62 -5.31 5.86
CA ARG A 92 -9.31 -6.24 4.97
C ARG A 92 -8.37 -6.78 3.90
N LEU A 93 -8.22 -8.09 3.89
CA LEU A 93 -7.52 -8.84 2.83
C LEU A 93 -8.50 -9.14 1.69
N GLY A 94 -8.03 -8.95 0.46
CA GLY A 94 -8.77 -9.24 -0.76
C GLY A 94 -7.97 -10.10 -1.74
N ASN A 95 -8.51 -10.29 -2.94
CA ASN A 95 -7.97 -11.16 -3.99
C ASN A 95 -7.18 -10.40 -5.07
N GLU A 96 -6.85 -9.13 -4.83
CA GLU A 96 -6.19 -8.25 -5.80
C GLU A 96 -4.70 -8.58 -6.00
N VAL A 97 -4.10 -9.27 -5.04
CA VAL A 97 -2.73 -9.81 -5.09
C VAL A 97 -2.72 -11.25 -4.58
N ASN A 98 -1.72 -12.01 -5.00
CA ASN A 98 -1.53 -13.38 -4.53
C ASN A 98 -0.90 -13.41 -3.12
N GLY A 99 -0.94 -14.56 -2.44
CA GLY A 99 -0.43 -14.65 -1.08
C GLY A 99 1.06 -14.40 -0.89
N PRO A 100 1.98 -14.74 -1.82
CA PRO A 100 3.37 -14.33 -1.69
C PRO A 100 3.54 -12.81 -1.58
N ILE A 101 2.76 -12.03 -2.33
CA ILE A 101 2.75 -10.56 -2.22
C ILE A 101 2.17 -10.13 -0.87
N TRP A 102 1.09 -10.75 -0.40
CA TRP A 102 0.54 -10.46 0.93
C TRP A 102 1.54 -10.73 2.05
N ARG A 103 2.26 -11.85 2.01
CA ARG A 103 3.29 -12.20 3.00
C ARG A 103 4.42 -11.18 3.01
N GLN A 104 4.89 -10.73 1.85
CA GLN A 104 5.93 -9.72 1.78
C GLN A 104 5.44 -8.35 2.30
N ALA A 105 4.21 -7.96 1.95
CA ALA A 105 3.60 -6.73 2.46
C ALA A 105 3.40 -6.75 3.97
N GLU A 106 3.04 -7.91 4.53
CA GLU A 106 2.88 -8.11 5.97
C GLU A 106 4.17 -7.81 6.73
N LEU A 107 5.31 -8.35 6.28
CA LEU A 107 6.61 -8.09 6.92
C LEU A 107 6.92 -6.60 6.96
N MET A 108 6.69 -5.89 5.85
CA MET A 108 6.88 -4.44 5.78
C MET A 108 5.92 -3.68 6.71
N ALA A 109 4.65 -4.09 6.77
CA ALA A 109 3.64 -3.43 7.58
C ALA A 109 3.82 -3.67 9.09
N VAL A 110 4.27 -4.87 9.49
CA VAL A 110 4.66 -5.18 10.88
C VAL A 110 5.77 -4.25 11.32
N GLU A 111 6.82 -4.13 10.51
CA GLU A 111 7.95 -3.23 10.81
C GLU A 111 7.50 -1.77 10.89
N PHE A 112 6.67 -1.32 9.94
CA PHE A 112 6.12 0.04 9.94
C PHE A 112 5.34 0.35 11.22
N TRP A 113 4.40 -0.50 11.62
CA TRP A 113 3.58 -0.27 12.80
C TRP A 113 4.37 -0.38 14.10
N GLN A 114 5.32 -1.32 14.18
CA GLN A 114 6.22 -1.45 15.32
C GLN A 114 7.07 -0.19 15.50
N ARG A 115 7.70 0.30 14.43
CA ARG A 115 8.49 1.54 14.47
C ARG A 115 7.63 2.73 14.86
N THR A 116 6.43 2.85 14.27
CA THR A 116 5.49 3.95 14.56
C THR A 116 5.05 3.95 16.03
N ALA A 117 4.75 2.79 16.59
CA ALA A 117 4.33 2.64 17.99
C ALA A 117 5.44 2.99 19.00
N GLN A 118 6.71 2.97 18.57
CA GLN A 118 7.88 3.21 19.42
C GLN A 118 8.55 4.56 19.15
N HIS A 119 8.15 5.27 18.09
CA HIS A 119 8.85 6.47 17.66
C HIS A 119 8.55 7.67 18.58
N PRO A 120 9.57 8.30 19.21
CA PRO A 120 9.35 9.31 20.25
C PRO A 120 8.68 10.59 19.73
N GLN A 121 8.80 10.90 18.43
CA GLN A 121 8.17 12.09 17.82
C GLN A 121 6.69 11.89 17.46
N ILE A 122 6.17 10.66 17.51
CA ILE A 122 4.75 10.37 17.27
C ILE A 122 3.99 10.56 18.58
N SER A 123 2.80 11.16 18.54
CA SER A 123 2.00 11.41 19.75
C SER A 123 1.66 10.11 20.48
N GLU A 124 1.52 10.17 21.80
CA GLU A 124 1.18 9.00 22.61
C GLU A 124 -0.13 8.32 22.15
N SER A 125 -1.15 9.12 21.83
CA SER A 125 -2.43 8.62 21.32
C SER A 125 -2.26 7.87 20.00
N PHE A 126 -1.44 8.37 19.07
CA PHE A 126 -1.21 7.69 17.80
C PHE A 126 -0.31 6.46 17.95
N ARG A 127 0.65 6.47 18.89
CA ARG A 127 1.42 5.26 19.23
C ARG A 127 0.52 4.14 19.75
N ALA A 128 -0.52 4.47 20.53
CA ALA A 128 -1.51 3.50 20.99
C ALA A 128 -2.33 2.91 19.83
N ILE A 129 -2.73 3.72 18.84
CA ILE A 129 -3.35 3.23 17.60
C ILE A 129 -2.41 2.31 16.83
N ALA A 130 -1.14 2.70 16.67
CA ALA A 130 -0.15 1.88 15.97
C ALA A 130 0.07 0.52 16.65
N ALA A 131 0.07 0.47 17.98
CA ALA A 131 0.14 -0.78 18.73
C ALA A 131 -1.08 -1.68 18.49
N GLN A 132 -2.29 -1.10 18.44
CA GLN A 132 -3.52 -1.84 18.10
C GLN A 132 -3.49 -2.38 16.66
N MET A 133 -3.04 -1.57 15.70
CA MET A 133 -2.85 -1.99 14.30
C MET A 133 -1.85 -3.14 14.18
N LEU A 134 -0.75 -3.09 14.94
CA LEU A 134 0.25 -4.17 14.99
C LEU A 134 -0.35 -5.48 15.53
N VAL A 135 -1.08 -5.43 16.64
CA VAL A 135 -1.77 -6.61 17.21
C VAL A 135 -2.74 -7.21 16.20
N GLN A 136 -3.51 -6.38 15.51
CA GLN A 136 -4.43 -6.83 14.47
C GLN A 136 -3.71 -7.50 13.31
N LEU A 137 -2.60 -6.92 12.86
CA LEU A 137 -1.81 -7.47 11.75
C LEU A 137 -1.22 -8.84 12.13
N GLN A 138 -0.71 -8.99 13.35
CA GLN A 138 -0.23 -10.27 13.87
C GLN A 138 -1.34 -11.34 13.91
N ALA A 139 -2.56 -10.96 14.30
CA ALA A 139 -3.71 -11.87 14.28
C ALA A 139 -4.12 -12.29 12.86
N LEU A 140 -3.77 -11.51 11.83
CA LEU A 140 -4.00 -11.85 10.43
C LEU A 140 -2.93 -12.76 9.84
N ASN A 141 -1.82 -13.02 10.54
CA ASN A 141 -0.70 -13.78 10.02
C ASN A 141 -1.13 -15.16 9.49
N ASP A 142 -1.80 -15.98 10.30
CA ASP A 142 -2.27 -17.30 9.88
C ASP A 142 -3.18 -17.27 8.64
N ARG A 143 -3.95 -16.19 8.48
CA ARG A 143 -4.79 -16.00 7.29
C ARG A 143 -3.94 -15.61 6.08
N ILE A 144 -2.97 -14.74 6.24
CA ILE A 144 -2.03 -14.33 5.18
C ILE A 144 -1.18 -15.52 4.74
N GLN A 145 -0.68 -16.32 5.68
CA GLN A 145 0.11 -17.52 5.39
C GLN A 145 -0.67 -18.54 4.55
N ARG A 146 -1.99 -18.68 4.78
CA ARG A 146 -2.86 -19.58 4.01
C ARG A 146 -3.22 -19.09 2.61
N LEU A 147 -3.06 -17.80 2.32
CA LEU A 147 -3.30 -17.25 0.98
C LEU A 147 -2.11 -17.50 0.03
N ALA A 148 -0.95 -17.90 0.57
CA ALA A 148 0.34 -17.98 -0.12
C ALA A 148 0.65 -19.36 -0.70
#